data_AF-A0A4Q7QUX6-F1
#
_entry.id   AF-A0A4Q7QUX6-F1
#
_cell.length_a   1.000
_cell.length_b   1.000
_cell.length_c   1.000
_cell.angle_alpha   90.00
_cell.angle_beta   90.00
_cell.angle_gamma   90.00
#
_symmetry.space_group_name_H-M   'P 1'
#
loop_
_entity.id
_entity.type
_entity.pdbx_description
1 polymer ?
#
loop_
_entity_poly.entity_id
_entity_poly.type
_entity_poly.pdbx_seq_one_letter_code
_entity_poly.pdbx_strand_id
1 'polypeptide(L)'
;MIEDIVKLKERGLTLQEIAEKMNMSLGKVQYRWNKYRQQQIEPQEVPASSKGTEKEKWSMPFEYTEANACLMPRTPESLYVYWSFSESIKNMAEHHFRTKWEELPSVLKIYDVTDILFYGHNAHRTFEIDLPPMTNNWFLHSLEPDRTYIADIGTRTFDGSFFTLLRSNPAETGAAEVNSSYDEKIDRWKQQNITQPEWLENFSTYSYYQKIR
;
A
#
# COMPACT_ATOMS: atom_id res chain seq x y z
N MET A 1 -39.11 -33.96 -7.28
CA MET A 1 -39.05 -32.57 -6.74
C MET A 1 -37.81 -31.79 -7.20
N ILE A 2 -36.56 -32.27 -7.04
CA ILE A 2 -35.38 -31.62 -7.65
C ILE A 2 -35.30 -31.90 -9.16
N GLU A 3 -35.64 -33.12 -9.58
CA GLU A 3 -35.73 -33.52 -11.00
C GLU A 3 -36.74 -32.67 -11.79
N ASP A 4 -37.84 -32.26 -11.16
CA ASP A 4 -38.86 -31.41 -11.79
C ASP A 4 -38.34 -29.99 -12.01
N ILE A 5 -37.58 -29.45 -11.04
CA ILE A 5 -36.88 -28.15 -11.18
C ILE A 5 -35.88 -28.23 -12.33
N VAL A 6 -35.13 -29.32 -12.44
CA VAL A 6 -34.15 -29.53 -13.53
C VAL A 6 -34.84 -29.60 -14.89
N LYS A 7 -35.88 -30.43 -15.04
CA LYS A 7 -36.66 -30.53 -16.29
C LYS A 7 -37.29 -29.20 -16.72
N LEU A 8 -37.84 -28.44 -15.78
CA LEU A 8 -38.40 -27.12 -16.08
C LEU A 8 -37.30 -26.11 -16.45
N LYS A 9 -36.12 -26.24 -15.85
CA LYS A 9 -34.96 -25.39 -16.18
C LYS A 9 -34.38 -25.70 -17.56
N GLU A 10 -34.33 -26.98 -17.94
CA GLU A 10 -33.94 -27.42 -19.29
C GLU A 10 -34.95 -26.98 -20.36
N ARG A 11 -36.23 -26.87 -20.00
CA ARG A 11 -37.27 -26.26 -20.85
C ARG A 11 -37.16 -24.73 -20.96
N GLY A 12 -36.15 -24.12 -20.34
CA GLY A 12 -35.85 -22.70 -20.46
C GLY A 12 -36.57 -21.79 -19.46
N LEU A 13 -37.36 -22.32 -18.53
CA LEU A 13 -38.06 -21.48 -17.56
C LEU A 13 -37.09 -20.81 -16.58
N THR A 14 -37.46 -19.60 -16.17
CA THR A 14 -36.76 -18.86 -15.12
C THR A 14 -37.03 -19.49 -13.75
N LEU A 15 -36.13 -19.27 -12.79
CA LEU A 15 -36.29 -19.80 -11.43
C LEU A 15 -37.56 -19.26 -10.73
N GLN A 16 -38.01 -18.05 -11.12
CA GLN A 16 -39.23 -17.43 -10.62
C GLN A 16 -40.47 -18.13 -11.15
N GLU A 17 -40.55 -18.39 -12.46
CA GLU A 17 -41.66 -19.14 -13.06
C GLU A 17 -41.73 -20.58 -12.53
N ILE A 18 -40.58 -21.20 -12.25
CA ILE A 18 -40.51 -22.53 -11.63
C ILE A 18 -41.06 -22.48 -10.19
N ALA A 19 -40.73 -21.43 -9.44
CA ALA A 19 -41.21 -21.23 -8.07
C ALA A 19 -42.74 -21.08 -8.04
N GLU A 20 -43.31 -20.27 -8.93
CA GLU A 20 -44.76 -20.10 -9.06
C GLU A 20 -45.45 -21.40 -9.48
N LYS A 21 -44.92 -22.08 -10.51
CA LYS A 21 -45.52 -23.31 -11.04
C LYS A 21 -45.48 -24.49 -10.06
N MET A 22 -44.48 -24.52 -9.18
CA MET A 22 -44.34 -25.55 -8.16
C MET A 22 -44.91 -25.14 -6.80
N ASN A 23 -45.52 -23.97 -6.69
CA ASN A 23 -46.00 -23.38 -5.44
C ASN A 23 -44.93 -23.40 -4.33
N MET A 24 -43.71 -22.99 -4.68
CA MET A 24 -42.53 -22.94 -3.81
C MET A 24 -41.98 -21.52 -3.72
N SER A 25 -41.24 -21.20 -2.67
CA SER A 25 -40.50 -19.94 -2.61
C SER A 25 -39.27 -19.98 -3.53
N LEU A 26 -38.94 -18.83 -4.14
CA LEU A 26 -37.78 -18.67 -5.03
C LEU A 26 -36.47 -19.19 -4.40
N GLY A 27 -36.25 -18.89 -3.11
CA GLY A 27 -35.06 -19.34 -2.38
C GLY A 27 -34.94 -20.87 -2.28
N LYS A 28 -36.06 -21.59 -2.12
CA LYS A 28 -36.04 -23.07 -2.07
C LYS A 28 -35.69 -23.68 -3.44
N VAL A 29 -36.15 -23.06 -4.53
CA VAL A 29 -35.83 -23.50 -5.90
C VAL A 29 -34.36 -23.23 -6.19
N GLN A 30 -33.86 -22.04 -5.86
CA GLN A 30 -32.47 -21.65 -6.08
C GLN A 30 -31.48 -22.52 -5.29
N TYR A 31 -31.75 -22.80 -4.02
CA TYR A 31 -30.92 -23.69 -3.21
C TYR A 31 -30.80 -25.08 -3.83
N ARG A 32 -31.91 -25.66 -4.25
CA ARG A 32 -31.93 -27.00 -4.86
C ARG A 32 -31.23 -27.03 -6.21
N TRP A 33 -31.42 -26.00 -7.03
CA TRP A 33 -30.73 -25.87 -8.32
C TRP A 33 -29.21 -25.79 -8.15
N ASN A 34 -28.72 -24.95 -7.22
CA ASN A 34 -27.29 -24.84 -6.95
C ASN A 34 -26.70 -26.14 -6.38
N LYS A 35 -27.43 -26.82 -5.51
CA LYS A 35 -27.03 -28.13 -4.96
C LYS A 35 -26.94 -29.20 -6.06
N TYR A 36 -27.88 -29.23 -7.00
CA TYR A 36 -27.83 -30.13 -8.16
C TYR A 36 -26.62 -29.82 -9.06
N ARG A 37 -26.38 -28.53 -9.34
CA ARG A 37 -25.25 -28.11 -10.18
C ARG A 37 -23.89 -28.47 -9.56
N GLN A 38 -23.75 -28.36 -8.24
CA GLN A 38 -22.54 -28.80 -7.53
C GLN A 38 -22.34 -30.32 -7.57
N GLN A 39 -23.41 -31.11 -7.61
CA GLN A 39 -23.34 -32.57 -7.70
C GLN A 39 -23.01 -33.06 -9.12
N GLN A 40 -23.27 -32.25 -10.15
CA GLN A 40 -22.93 -32.56 -11.55
C GLN A 40 -21.56 -32.05 -11.98
N ILE A 41 -20.91 -31.21 -11.18
CA ILE A 41 -19.49 -30.91 -11.36
C ILE A 41 -18.73 -32.10 -10.77
N GLU A 42 -18.52 -33.15 -11.57
CA GLU A 42 -17.43 -34.07 -11.29
C GLU A 42 -16.12 -33.26 -11.25
N PRO A 43 -15.25 -33.46 -10.24
CA PRO A 43 -13.94 -32.84 -10.26
C PRO A 43 -13.22 -33.38 -11.49
N GLN A 44 -13.10 -32.56 -12.54
CA GLN A 44 -12.24 -32.89 -13.65
C GLN A 44 -10.83 -33.04 -13.08
N GLU A 45 -10.32 -34.27 -13.08
CA GLU A 45 -8.89 -34.54 -12.96
C GLU A 45 -8.20 -33.83 -14.11
N VAL A 46 -7.74 -32.61 -13.82
CA VAL A 46 -6.87 -31.86 -14.72
C VAL A 46 -5.63 -32.74 -14.92
N PRO A 47 -5.25 -33.08 -16.17
CA PRO A 47 -4.09 -33.90 -16.40
C PRO A 47 -2.89 -33.24 -15.72
N ALA A 48 -2.18 -34.05 -14.92
CA ALA A 48 -1.03 -33.64 -14.14
C ALA A 48 0.06 -33.04 -15.05
N SER A 49 -0.06 -31.74 -15.33
CA SER A 49 1.06 -30.92 -15.73
C SER A 49 1.87 -30.72 -14.47
N SER A 50 2.97 -31.46 -14.40
CA SER A 50 4.04 -31.35 -13.44
C SER A 50 4.64 -29.94 -13.46
N LYS A 51 3.98 -29.01 -12.79
CA LYS A 51 4.65 -27.89 -12.13
C LYS A 51 4.26 -27.99 -10.68
N GLY A 52 5.16 -28.55 -9.89
CA GLY A 52 5.04 -28.50 -8.44
C GLY A 52 4.72 -27.06 -8.06
N THR A 53 3.57 -26.86 -7.43
CA THR A 53 3.29 -25.62 -6.74
C THR A 53 4.21 -25.64 -5.52
N GLU A 54 5.49 -25.31 -5.76
CA GLU A 54 6.29 -24.75 -4.70
C GLU A 54 5.44 -23.60 -4.16
N LYS A 55 5.01 -23.71 -2.91
CA LYS A 55 4.56 -22.54 -2.18
C LYS A 55 5.75 -21.60 -2.25
N GLU A 56 5.74 -20.66 -3.19
CA GLU A 56 6.75 -19.63 -3.29
C GLU A 56 6.78 -18.99 -1.90
N LYS A 57 7.82 -19.35 -1.17
CA LYS A 57 8.06 -18.85 0.17
C LYS A 57 8.37 -17.40 -0.09
N TRP A 58 7.36 -16.53 0.09
CA TRP A 58 7.50 -15.10 -0.11
C TRP A 58 8.78 -14.66 0.57
N SER A 59 9.78 -14.34 -0.25
CA SER A 59 11.05 -13.82 0.18
C SER A 59 11.04 -12.34 -0.17
N MET A 60 11.47 -11.54 0.78
CA MET A 60 11.64 -10.12 0.54
C MET A 60 12.67 -9.96 -0.59
N PRO A 61 12.31 -9.36 -1.74
CA PRO A 61 13.27 -9.13 -2.80
C PRO A 61 14.44 -8.30 -2.27
N PHE A 62 15.66 -8.69 -2.62
CA PHE A 62 16.87 -7.94 -2.23
C PHE A 62 16.87 -6.53 -2.86
N GLU A 63 16.26 -6.39 -4.04
CA GLU A 63 16.05 -5.14 -4.73
C GLU A 63 14.61 -5.05 -5.25
N TYR A 64 13.98 -3.90 -5.07
CA TYR A 64 12.68 -3.64 -5.67
C TYR A 64 12.87 -3.34 -7.15
N THR A 65 12.27 -4.16 -8.01
CA THR A 65 12.33 -4.00 -9.48
C THR A 65 11.67 -2.68 -9.93
N GLU A 66 10.71 -2.19 -9.15
CA GLU A 66 10.02 -0.95 -9.39
C GLU A 66 10.71 0.22 -8.69
N ALA A 67 10.68 1.37 -9.35
CA ALA A 67 11.18 2.60 -8.77
C ALA A 67 10.23 3.07 -7.66
N ASN A 68 10.78 3.29 -6.47
CA ASN A 68 10.01 3.69 -5.29
C ASN A 68 10.85 4.64 -4.43
N ALA A 69 10.21 5.63 -3.84
CA ALA A 69 10.76 6.40 -2.73
C ALA A 69 9.65 6.56 -1.68
N CYS A 70 9.98 6.28 -0.43
CA CYS A 70 9.01 6.32 0.66
C CYS A 70 9.63 6.97 1.89
N LEU A 71 8.86 7.85 2.51
CA LEU A 71 9.22 8.62 3.68
C LEU A 71 8.27 8.27 4.82
N MET A 72 8.83 7.94 5.98
CA MET A 72 8.09 7.42 7.13
C MET A 72 8.48 8.16 8.40
N PRO A 73 7.51 8.62 9.21
CA PRO A 73 7.81 9.20 10.50
C PRO A 73 8.26 8.14 11.50
N ARG A 74 9.30 8.48 12.27
CA ARG A 74 9.84 7.62 13.33
C ARG A 74 9.64 8.25 14.71
N THR A 75 9.98 9.52 14.85
CA THR A 75 9.73 10.33 16.05
C THR A 75 9.24 11.72 15.62
N PRO A 76 8.79 12.58 16.55
CA PRO A 76 8.47 13.98 16.23
C PRO A 76 9.58 14.73 15.49
N GLU A 77 10.85 14.37 15.72
CA GLU A 77 12.01 15.08 15.14
C GLU A 77 12.82 14.20 14.18
N SER A 78 12.29 13.05 13.76
CA SER A 78 13.00 12.15 12.86
C SER A 78 12.11 11.42 11.87
N LEU A 79 12.65 11.28 10.65
CA LEU A 79 12.05 10.53 9.56
C LEU A 79 13.02 9.46 9.09
N TYR A 80 12.47 8.35 8.60
CA TYR A 80 13.19 7.34 7.86
C TYR A 80 12.78 7.42 6.40
N VAL A 81 13.76 7.41 5.50
CA VAL A 81 13.52 7.40 4.07
C VAL A 81 14.22 6.19 3.45
N TYR A 82 13.55 5.55 2.50
CA TYR A 82 14.17 4.52 1.67
C TYR A 82 13.72 4.68 0.22
N TRP A 83 14.55 4.21 -0.69
CA TRP A 83 14.28 4.29 -2.12
C TRP A 83 14.88 3.11 -2.88
N SER A 84 14.32 2.85 -4.06
CA SER A 84 14.84 1.91 -5.05
C SER A 84 14.73 2.56 -6.42
N PHE A 85 15.77 2.41 -7.24
CA PHE A 85 15.78 2.89 -8.62
C PHE A 85 15.57 1.71 -9.56
N SER A 86 14.62 1.84 -10.48
CA SER A 86 14.52 0.91 -11.60
C SER A 86 15.70 1.09 -12.56
N GLU A 87 16.03 0.03 -13.29
CA GLU A 87 17.08 0.05 -14.32
C GLU A 87 16.84 1.12 -15.38
N SER A 88 15.57 1.41 -15.70
CA SER A 88 15.19 2.46 -16.64
C SER A 88 15.57 3.87 -16.17
N ILE A 89 15.43 4.17 -14.88
CA ILE A 89 15.81 5.48 -14.31
C ILE A 89 17.33 5.62 -14.28
N LYS A 90 18.04 4.55 -13.89
CA LYS A 90 19.52 4.53 -13.90
C LYS A 90 20.04 4.81 -15.31
N ASN A 91 19.58 4.04 -16.31
CA ASN A 91 19.96 4.22 -17.71
C ASN A 91 19.61 5.61 -18.26
N MET A 92 18.44 6.16 -17.87
CA MET A 92 18.04 7.52 -18.25
C MET A 92 19.01 8.56 -17.68
N ALA A 93 19.34 8.45 -16.39
CA ALA A 93 20.28 9.36 -15.73
C ALA A 93 21.67 9.27 -16.36
N GLU A 94 22.19 8.06 -16.59
CA GLU A 94 23.49 7.87 -17.24
C GLU A 94 23.55 8.50 -18.63
N HIS A 95 22.50 8.30 -19.43
CA HIS A 95 22.42 8.87 -20.76
C HIS A 95 22.30 10.40 -20.75
N HIS A 96 21.51 10.95 -19.80
CA HIS A 96 21.30 12.39 -19.66
C HIS A 96 22.58 13.12 -19.23
N PHE A 97 23.27 12.57 -18.22
CA PHE A 97 24.48 13.16 -17.65
C PHE A 97 25.77 12.73 -18.35
N ARG A 98 25.74 11.72 -19.24
CA ARG A 98 26.94 11.16 -19.89
C ARG A 98 27.99 10.66 -18.89
N THR A 99 27.52 10.16 -17.76
CA THR A 99 28.33 9.68 -16.63
C THR A 99 27.75 8.37 -16.13
N LYS A 100 28.58 7.47 -15.64
CA LYS A 100 28.10 6.20 -15.09
C LYS A 100 27.31 6.41 -13.81
N TRP A 101 26.35 5.54 -13.54
CA TRP A 101 25.48 5.63 -12.38
C TRP A 101 26.27 5.65 -11.06
N GLU A 102 27.34 4.85 -10.97
CA GLU A 102 28.17 4.78 -9.76
C GLU A 102 28.98 6.04 -9.50
N GLU A 103 29.21 6.86 -10.54
CA GLU A 103 29.96 8.11 -10.45
C GLU A 103 29.05 9.33 -10.22
N LEU A 104 27.73 9.16 -10.39
CA LEU A 104 26.78 10.24 -10.14
C LEU A 104 26.67 10.51 -8.63
N PRO A 105 26.78 11.77 -8.19
CA PRO A 105 26.59 12.11 -6.79
C PRO A 105 25.13 11.85 -6.42
N SER A 106 24.90 11.12 -5.33
CA SER A 106 23.57 10.89 -4.78
C SER A 106 23.26 11.97 -3.77
N VAL A 107 22.15 12.68 -3.97
CA VAL A 107 21.73 13.79 -3.11
C VAL A 107 20.29 13.57 -2.69
N LEU A 108 20.04 13.72 -1.39
CA LEU A 108 18.70 13.75 -0.81
C LEU A 108 18.31 15.19 -0.53
N LYS A 109 17.19 15.64 -1.08
CA LYS A 109 16.65 16.97 -0.84
C LYS A 109 15.33 16.87 -0.09
N ILE A 110 15.22 17.62 1.01
CA ILE A 110 14.06 17.58 1.90
C ILE A 110 13.34 18.92 1.81
N TYR A 111 12.02 18.87 1.77
CA TYR A 111 11.13 20.03 1.69
C TYR A 111 10.18 20.02 2.87
N ASP A 112 10.11 21.12 3.60
CA ASP A 112 9.00 21.41 4.52
C ASP A 112 7.83 21.96 3.71
N VAL A 113 6.75 21.18 3.68
CA VAL A 113 5.53 21.44 2.90
C VAL A 113 4.30 21.54 3.80
N THR A 114 4.51 21.87 5.07
CA THR A 114 3.44 22.03 6.05
C THR A 114 2.39 23.04 5.57
N ASP A 115 1.12 22.65 5.59
CA ASP A 115 -0.03 23.47 5.21
C ASP A 115 0.00 24.07 3.78
N ILE A 116 0.74 23.46 2.85
CA ILE A 116 0.79 23.92 1.46
C ILE A 116 0.57 22.81 0.45
N LEU A 117 -0.02 23.16 -0.69
CA LEU A 117 -0.05 22.31 -1.86
C LEU A 117 1.29 22.44 -2.62
N PHE A 118 2.11 21.39 -2.58
CA PHE A 118 3.48 21.44 -3.07
C PHE A 118 3.58 21.19 -4.59
N TYR A 119 4.24 22.11 -5.30
CA TYR A 119 4.49 22.02 -6.74
C TYR A 119 5.98 21.98 -7.10
N GLY A 120 6.84 21.63 -6.14
CA GLY A 120 8.28 21.42 -6.36
C GLY A 120 9.19 22.59 -5.97
N HIS A 121 8.67 23.81 -5.84
CA HIS A 121 9.49 25.02 -5.64
C HIS A 121 8.95 25.97 -4.56
N ASN A 122 7.78 25.70 -3.98
CA ASN A 122 7.07 26.57 -3.05
C ASN A 122 7.16 26.09 -1.59
N ALA A 123 8.16 25.28 -1.25
CA ALA A 123 8.37 24.81 0.13
C ALA A 123 8.75 25.95 1.07
N HIS A 124 8.38 25.84 2.35
CA HIS A 124 8.77 26.82 3.37
C HIS A 124 10.28 26.82 3.60
N ARG A 125 10.85 25.62 3.66
CA ARG A 125 12.28 25.38 3.87
C ARG A 125 12.73 24.18 3.07
N THR A 126 13.98 24.24 2.62
CA THR A 126 14.62 23.14 1.91
C THR A 126 16.05 22.97 2.36
N PHE A 127 16.50 21.73 2.46
CA PHE A 127 17.91 21.42 2.69
C PHE A 127 18.31 20.15 1.93
N GLU A 128 19.61 20.03 1.67
CA GLU A 128 20.19 18.94 0.90
C GLU A 128 21.20 18.17 1.75
N ILE A 129 21.27 16.86 1.54
CA ILE A 129 22.20 15.95 2.20
C ILE A 129 22.91 15.16 1.11
N ASP A 130 24.24 15.22 1.11
CA ASP A 130 25.07 14.37 0.26
C ASP A 130 25.09 12.96 0.82
N LEU A 131 24.70 11.99 0.00
CA LEU A 131 24.62 10.60 0.40
C LEU A 131 25.88 9.84 -0.02
N PRO A 132 26.34 8.88 0.81
CA PRO A 132 27.38 7.96 0.40
C PRO A 132 26.96 7.15 -0.83
N PRO A 133 27.93 6.70 -1.67
CA PRO A 133 27.65 5.84 -2.81
C PRO A 133 26.89 4.57 -2.40
N MET A 134 26.05 4.05 -3.29
CA MET A 134 25.31 2.79 -3.12
C MET A 134 24.39 2.74 -1.88
N THR A 135 23.96 3.90 -1.37
CA THR A 135 22.99 3.99 -0.27
C THR A 135 21.56 3.96 -0.83
N ASN A 136 20.66 3.22 -0.17
CA ASN A 136 19.24 3.10 -0.55
C ASN A 136 18.26 3.51 0.57
N ASN A 137 18.78 3.97 1.71
CA ASN A 137 17.99 4.45 2.83
C ASN A 137 18.76 5.46 3.67
N TRP A 138 18.05 6.29 4.44
CA TRP A 138 18.65 7.28 5.31
C TRP A 138 17.77 7.60 6.51
N PHE A 139 18.39 7.98 7.63
CA PHE A 139 17.69 8.56 8.77
C PHE A 139 17.90 10.07 8.79
N LEU A 140 16.79 10.80 8.80
CA LEU A 140 16.75 12.23 9.00
C LEU A 140 16.54 12.50 10.49
N HIS A 141 17.37 13.37 11.03
CA HIS A 141 17.33 13.79 12.43
C HIS A 141 17.23 15.30 12.53
N SER A 142 16.90 15.80 13.71
CA SER A 142 16.84 17.25 14.00
C SER A 142 15.83 17.99 13.14
N LEU A 143 14.70 17.34 12.84
CA LEU A 143 13.57 17.97 12.15
C LEU A 143 12.69 18.72 13.15
N GLU A 144 11.91 19.69 12.65
CA GLU A 144 10.89 20.31 13.48
C GLU A 144 9.69 19.35 13.65
N PRO A 145 9.15 19.23 14.88
CA PRO A 145 7.93 18.47 15.14
C PRO A 145 6.70 19.15 14.55
N ASP A 146 5.62 18.39 14.38
CA ASP A 146 4.34 18.88 13.85
C ASP A 146 4.46 19.52 12.45
N ARG A 147 5.20 18.84 11.56
CA ARG A 147 5.49 19.30 10.20
C ARG A 147 5.26 18.20 9.19
N THR A 148 4.91 18.60 7.97
CA THR A 148 4.83 17.67 6.82
C THR A 148 6.03 17.86 5.91
N TYR A 149 6.74 16.76 5.65
CA TYR A 149 7.92 16.75 4.80
C TYR A 149 7.73 15.89 3.54
N ILE A 150 8.43 16.26 2.48
CA ILE A 150 8.64 15.45 1.27
C ILE A 150 10.15 15.33 1.04
N ALA A 151 10.61 14.17 0.56
CA ALA A 151 11.98 13.94 0.16
C ALA A 151 12.09 13.63 -1.34
N ASP A 152 12.98 14.32 -2.02
CA ASP A 152 13.42 13.99 -3.37
C ASP A 152 14.80 13.35 -3.30
N ILE A 153 14.97 12.23 -4.01
CA ILE A 153 16.29 11.62 -4.24
C ILE A 153 16.70 11.88 -5.68
N GLY A 154 17.93 12.32 -5.86
CA GLY A 154 18.40 12.81 -7.15
C GLY A 154 19.91 12.90 -7.25
N THR A 155 20.37 13.64 -8.24
CA THR A 155 21.79 13.92 -8.48
C THR A 155 22.03 15.41 -8.72
N ARG A 156 23.28 15.82 -8.92
CA ARG A 156 23.63 17.18 -9.30
C ARG A 156 23.96 17.25 -10.78
N THR A 157 23.47 18.30 -11.42
CA THR A 157 23.85 18.67 -12.78
C THR A 157 25.26 19.25 -12.80
N PHE A 158 25.84 19.42 -13.99
CA PHE A 158 27.17 20.01 -14.16
C PHE A 158 27.28 21.46 -13.67
N ASP A 159 26.18 22.21 -13.69
CA ASP A 159 26.05 23.56 -13.13
C ASP A 159 25.83 23.57 -11.60
N GLY A 160 25.76 22.40 -10.97
CA GLY A 160 25.58 22.24 -9.52
C GLY A 160 24.12 22.28 -9.05
N SER A 161 23.17 22.42 -9.98
CA SER A 161 21.74 22.37 -9.67
C SER A 161 21.30 20.95 -9.30
N PHE A 162 20.34 20.85 -8.38
CA PHE A 162 19.77 19.56 -8.00
C PHE A 162 18.78 19.06 -9.07
N PHE A 163 18.91 17.80 -9.46
CA PHE A 163 18.04 17.11 -10.41
C PHE A 163 17.34 15.92 -9.74
N THR A 164 16.02 16.02 -9.58
CA THR A 164 15.19 14.99 -8.95
C THR A 164 15.02 13.76 -9.87
N LEU A 165 15.24 12.56 -9.33
CA LEU A 165 14.97 11.30 -10.00
C LEU A 165 13.72 10.61 -9.46
N LEU A 166 13.53 10.64 -8.13
CA LEU A 166 12.34 10.13 -7.46
C LEU A 166 11.89 11.09 -6.35
N ARG A 167 10.59 11.08 -6.09
CA ARG A 167 9.93 11.84 -5.02
C ARG A 167 9.17 10.90 -4.11
N SER A 168 9.28 11.11 -2.81
CA SER A 168 8.55 10.34 -1.81
C SER A 168 7.09 10.80 -1.66
N ASN A 169 6.30 10.00 -0.93
CA ASN A 169 5.08 10.50 -0.31
C ASN A 169 5.36 11.64 0.69
N PRO A 170 4.37 12.50 0.98
CA PRO A 170 4.42 13.37 2.15
C PRO A 170 4.35 12.53 3.43
N ALA A 171 5.10 12.94 4.45
CA ALA A 171 5.13 12.32 5.76
C ALA A 171 5.02 13.40 6.84
N GLU A 172 4.05 13.22 7.75
CA GLU A 172 3.80 14.12 8.86
C GLU A 172 4.56 13.63 10.10
N THR A 173 5.34 14.52 10.73
CA THR A 173 5.98 14.27 12.01
C THR A 173 4.98 14.52 13.13
N GLY A 174 5.05 13.71 14.19
CA GLY A 174 4.22 13.92 15.38
C GLY A 174 4.59 15.20 16.14
N ALA A 175 3.73 15.60 17.08
CA ALA A 175 4.02 16.70 17.99
C ALA A 175 5.14 16.35 18.99
N ALA A 176 5.96 17.34 19.38
CA ALA A 176 7.06 17.15 20.33
C ALA A 176 6.58 16.81 21.74
N GLU A 177 5.51 17.46 22.19
CA GLU A 177 4.85 17.14 23.45
C GLU A 177 3.53 16.42 23.17
N VAL A 178 3.45 15.22 23.72
CA VAL A 178 2.28 14.37 23.63
C VAL A 178 1.31 14.78 24.76
N ASN A 179 0.64 15.93 24.60
CA ASN A 179 -0.36 16.42 25.56
C ASN A 179 -1.78 16.03 25.13
N SER A 180 -1.99 14.76 24.78
CA SER A 180 -3.31 14.25 24.43
C SER A 180 -3.79 13.26 25.50
N SER A 181 -5.06 13.39 25.93
CA SER A 181 -5.68 12.40 26.83
C SER A 181 -5.75 11.00 26.21
N TYR A 182 -5.53 10.87 24.90
CA TYR A 182 -5.49 9.59 24.19
C TYR A 182 -4.24 8.78 24.56
N ASP A 183 -3.14 9.45 24.88
CA ASP A 183 -1.86 8.79 25.14
C ASP A 183 -1.78 8.19 26.55
N GLU A 184 -2.45 8.79 27.55
CA GLU A 184 -2.57 8.15 28.87
C GLU A 184 -3.16 6.74 28.78
N LYS A 185 -4.17 6.52 27.92
CA LYS A 185 -4.81 5.21 27.76
C LYS A 185 -3.87 4.22 27.07
N ILE A 186 -3.16 4.68 26.03
CA ILE A 186 -2.20 3.87 25.28
C ILE A 186 -1.01 3.49 26.16
N ASP A 187 -0.50 4.42 26.96
CA ASP A 187 0.63 4.19 27.84
C ASP A 187 0.27 3.26 29.01
N ARG A 188 -0.93 3.39 29.58
CA ARG A 188 -1.44 2.42 30.57
C ARG A 188 -1.56 1.00 29.99
N TRP A 189 -1.99 0.86 28.74
CA TRP A 189 -2.06 -0.43 28.04
C TRP A 189 -0.67 -1.02 27.77
N LYS A 190 0.28 -0.23 27.25
CA LYS A 190 1.67 -0.65 27.01
C LYS A 190 2.36 -1.13 28.29
N GLN A 191 2.06 -0.49 29.43
CA GLN A 191 2.59 -0.84 30.74
C GLN A 191 1.91 -2.06 31.37
N GLN A 192 1.00 -2.74 30.65
CA GLN A 192 0.25 -3.93 31.09
C GLN A 192 -0.58 -3.72 32.37
N ASN A 193 -0.90 -2.47 32.71
CA ASN A 193 -1.71 -2.14 33.89
C ASN A 193 -3.20 -2.38 33.68
N ILE A 194 -3.62 -2.82 32.48
CA ILE A 194 -5.02 -3.05 32.12
C ILE A 194 -5.14 -4.36 31.32
N THR A 195 -6.10 -5.20 31.71
CA THR A 195 -6.37 -6.50 31.07
C THR A 195 -7.20 -6.40 29.78
N GLN A 196 -7.80 -5.24 29.51
CA GLN A 196 -8.56 -4.95 28.29
C GLN A 196 -8.22 -3.54 27.80
N PRO A 197 -7.99 -3.33 26.48
CA PRO A 197 -7.73 -1.99 25.96
C PRO A 197 -8.98 -1.12 26.12
N GLU A 198 -8.83 0.06 26.74
CA GLU A 198 -9.89 1.07 26.72
C GLU A 198 -10.11 1.50 25.26
N TRP A 199 -11.34 1.40 24.78
CA TRP A 199 -11.67 1.76 23.40
C TRP A 199 -11.31 3.22 23.13
N LEU A 200 -10.52 3.46 22.07
CA LEU A 200 -10.35 4.78 21.49
C LEU A 200 -11.70 5.17 20.87
N GLU A 201 -12.37 6.18 21.41
CA GLU A 201 -13.70 6.64 20.95
C GLU A 201 -13.74 7.11 19.48
N ASN A 202 -12.59 7.12 18.81
CA ASN A 202 -12.42 7.60 17.44
C ASN A 202 -12.62 6.50 16.39
N PHE A 203 -12.76 5.23 16.78
CA PHE A 203 -13.20 4.20 15.85
C PHE A 203 -14.69 4.36 15.57
N SER A 204 -15.00 5.12 14.52
CA SER A 204 -16.35 5.13 13.96
C SER A 204 -16.71 3.69 13.56
N THR A 205 -17.55 3.04 14.36
CA THR A 205 -18.09 1.70 14.09
C THR A 205 -18.87 1.65 12.76
N TYR A 206 -19.19 2.82 12.19
CA TYR A 206 -19.93 3.01 10.95
C TYR A 206 -19.08 3.54 9.77
N SER A 207 -17.84 3.08 9.63
CA SER A 207 -17.12 3.31 8.36
C SER A 207 -17.62 2.33 7.28
N TYR A 208 -18.48 2.80 6.38
CA TYR A 208 -18.93 2.02 5.23
C TYR A 208 -17.83 2.00 4.16
N TYR A 209 -17.06 0.92 4.11
CA TYR A 209 -16.08 0.69 3.05
C TYR A 209 -16.81 0.23 1.77
N GLN A 210 -17.07 1.18 0.88
CA GLN A 210 -17.68 0.88 -0.41
C GLN A 210 -16.69 0.10 -1.27
N LYS A 211 -17.07 -1.09 -1.74
CA LYS A 211 -16.31 -1.80 -2.78
C LYS A 211 -16.34 -0.97 -4.06
N ILE A 212 -15.17 -0.49 -4.49
CA ILE A 212 -14.97 0.09 -5.81
C ILE A 212 -15.35 -0.99 -6.83
N ARG A 213 -16.26 -0.66 -7.75
CA ARG A 213 -16.71 -1.54 -8.83
C ARG A 213 -15.77 -1.47 -10.02
#